data_AF-A0A6A6E4I1-F1
#
_entry.id   AF-A0A6A6E4I1-F1
#
_cell.length_a   1.000
_cell.length_b   1.000
_cell.length_c   1.000
_cell.angle_alpha   90.00
_cell.angle_beta   90.00
_cell.angle_gamma   90.00
#
_symmetry.space_group_name_H-M   'P 1'
#
loop_
_entity.id
_entity.type
_entity.pdbx_description
1 polymer ?
#
loop_
_entity_poly.entity_id
_entity_poly.type
_entity_poly.pdbx_seq_one_letter_code
_entity_poly.pdbx_strand_id
1 'polypeptide(L)'
;HDNNVRLTGIIYLYEITQPRMTGTAKKNINMFSKLVGRDGFKNVILVTTKWDKLNDPQEGEKRESELKDGFEFKGRKNEGYWISMLSLGAGIKRHNGTTESAERILREFIGKDPTDLAILREIVDERKELNNTNAGREINKDL
;
A
#
# COMPACT_ATOMS: atom_id res chain seq x y z
N HIS A 1 -11.86 20.95 -20.01
CA HIS A 1 -11.13 21.20 -18.76
C HIS A 1 -10.43 19.90 -18.38
N ASP A 2 -9.14 19.81 -18.68
CA ASP A 2 -8.31 18.67 -18.29
C ASP A 2 -7.99 18.80 -16.81
N ASN A 3 -8.74 18.09 -15.97
CA ASN A 3 -8.39 17.93 -14.56
C ASN A 3 -7.17 17.01 -14.50
N ASN A 4 -5.97 17.58 -14.65
CA ASN A 4 -4.72 16.90 -14.37
C ASN A 4 -4.64 16.66 -12.86
N VAL A 5 -5.35 15.63 -12.38
CA VAL A 5 -5.43 15.25 -10.96
C VAL A 5 -4.07 14.66 -10.59
N ARG A 6 -3.19 15.51 -10.07
CA ARG A 6 -1.90 15.08 -9.55
C ARG A 6 -2.00 14.83 -8.06
N LEU A 7 -1.48 13.70 -7.59
CA LEU A 7 -1.60 13.30 -6.20
C LEU A 7 -0.27 13.43 -5.46
N THR A 8 -0.27 14.16 -4.36
CA THR A 8 0.93 14.37 -3.54
C THR A 8 1.19 13.24 -2.53
N GLY A 9 0.16 12.44 -2.21
CA GLY A 9 0.29 11.39 -1.21
C GLY A 9 -0.82 10.34 -1.24
N ILE A 10 -0.44 9.09 -0.99
CA ILE A 10 -1.33 7.95 -0.78
C ILE A 10 -0.97 7.29 0.55
N ILE A 11 -1.98 6.96 1.35
CA ILE A 11 -1.82 6.14 2.54
C ILE A 11 -2.50 4.80 2.30
N TYR A 12 -1.77 3.70 2.47
CA TYR A 12 -2.33 2.36 2.50
C TYR A 12 -2.38 1.86 3.94
N LEU A 13 -3.56 1.53 4.46
CA LEU A 13 -3.74 1.09 5.85
C LEU A 13 -3.81 -0.44 5.92
N TYR A 14 -3.03 -1.03 6.83
CA TYR A 14 -3.09 -2.43 7.16
C TYR A 14 -3.23 -2.63 8.67
N GLU A 15 -4.11 -3.54 9.09
CA GLU A 15 -4.32 -3.89 10.49
C GLU A 15 -3.29 -4.92 10.94
N ILE A 16 -2.41 -4.56 11.89
CA ILE A 16 -1.30 -5.43 12.30
C ILE A 16 -1.75 -6.62 13.17
N THR A 17 -2.96 -6.56 13.71
CA THR A 17 -3.55 -7.66 14.51
C THR A 17 -3.90 -8.87 13.65
N GLN A 18 -3.98 -8.72 12.32
CA GLN A 18 -4.23 -9.82 11.41
C GLN A 18 -3.04 -10.79 11.42
N PRO A 19 -3.23 -12.06 11.79
CA PRO A 19 -2.13 -13.02 11.98
C PRO A 19 -1.45 -13.43 10.67
N ARG A 20 -2.09 -13.16 9.54
CA ARG A 20 -1.55 -13.41 8.19
C ARG A 20 -2.28 -12.55 7.18
N MET A 21 -1.64 -12.29 6.06
CA MET A 21 -2.30 -11.67 4.91
C MET A 21 -3.25 -12.67 4.26
N THR A 22 -4.55 -12.43 4.39
CA THR A 22 -5.61 -13.26 3.82
C THR A 22 -5.63 -13.17 2.29
N GLY A 23 -6.36 -14.08 1.62
CA GLY A 23 -6.52 -14.03 0.16
C GLY A 23 -7.08 -12.68 -0.32
N THR A 24 -8.05 -12.12 0.40
CA THR A 24 -8.62 -10.79 0.10
C THR A 24 -7.60 -9.68 0.29
N ALA A 25 -6.79 -9.72 1.36
CA ALA A 25 -5.74 -8.72 1.59
C ALA A 25 -4.64 -8.78 0.52
N LYS A 26 -4.28 -9.99 0.05
CA LYS A 26 -3.37 -10.20 -1.10
C LYS A 26 -3.91 -9.59 -2.39
N LYS A 27 -5.18 -9.81 -2.68
CA LYS A 27 -5.83 -9.23 -3.86
C LYS A 27 -5.86 -7.71 -3.78
N ASN A 28 -6.23 -7.17 -2.62
CA ASN A 28 -6.29 -5.73 -2.38
C ASN A 28 -4.91 -5.07 -2.58
N ILE A 29 -3.85 -5.60 -1.97
CA ILE A 29 -2.50 -5.01 -2.12
C ILE A 29 -1.96 -5.14 -3.54
N ASN A 30 -2.29 -6.22 -4.26
CA ASN A 30 -1.95 -6.38 -5.67
C ASN A 30 -2.67 -5.34 -6.55
N MET A 31 -3.98 -5.18 -6.36
CA MET A 31 -4.78 -4.17 -7.06
C MET A 31 -4.26 -2.76 -6.76
N PHE A 32 -3.98 -2.46 -5.49
CA PHE A 32 -3.38 -1.21 -5.06
C PHE A 32 -2.06 -0.94 -5.80
N SER A 33 -1.19 -1.94 -5.91
CA SER A 33 0.07 -1.81 -6.65
C SER A 33 -0.15 -1.44 -8.11
N LYS A 34 -1.17 -2.02 -8.76
CA LYS A 34 -1.53 -1.69 -10.15
C LYS A 34 -2.11 -0.28 -10.29
N LEU A 35 -2.89 0.16 -9.30
CA LEU A 35 -3.50 1.49 -9.26
C LEU A 35 -2.43 2.58 -9.16
N VAL A 36 -1.49 2.41 -8.22
CA VAL A 36 -0.40 3.35 -7.98
C VAL A 36 0.56 3.39 -9.17
N GLY A 37 0.96 2.22 -9.66
CA GLY A 37 2.00 2.12 -10.68
C GLY A 37 3.40 2.37 -10.14
N ARG A 38 4.42 2.01 -10.93
CA ARG A 38 5.82 2.01 -10.50
C ARG A 38 6.30 3.37 -10.00
N ASP A 39 5.95 4.44 -10.70
CA ASP A 39 6.44 5.80 -10.42
C ASP A 39 5.70 6.49 -9.26
N GLY A 40 4.55 5.94 -8.86
CA GLY A 40 3.71 6.48 -7.81
C GLY A 40 4.18 6.12 -6.39
N PHE A 41 4.99 5.08 -6.23
CA PHE A 41 5.33 4.54 -4.90
C PHE A 41 6.14 5.49 -4.02
N LYS A 42 6.92 6.41 -4.61
CA LYS A 42 7.60 7.48 -3.85
C LYS A 42 6.64 8.40 -3.06
N ASN A 43 5.36 8.43 -3.46
CA ASN A 43 4.28 9.16 -2.78
C ASN A 43 3.36 8.24 -1.96
N VAL A 44 3.73 6.97 -1.74
CA VAL A 44 2.97 6.02 -0.91
C VAL A 44 3.57 5.91 0.48
N ILE A 45 2.73 5.87 1.50
CA ILE A 45 3.09 5.43 2.85
C ILE A 45 2.22 4.24 3.22
N LEU A 46 2.87 3.12 3.49
CA LEU A 46 2.27 1.91 4.01
C LEU A 46 2.18 2.06 5.54
N VAL A 47 0.98 2.00 6.08
CA VAL A 47 0.71 2.31 7.49
C VAL A 47 0.13 1.10 8.19
N THR A 48 0.84 0.59 9.19
CA THR A 48 0.33 -0.43 10.10
C THR A 48 -0.47 0.22 11.23
N THR A 49 -1.66 -0.30 11.50
CA THR A 49 -2.66 0.27 12.45
C THR A 49 -3.04 -0.74 13.53
N LYS A 50 -3.77 -0.28 14.55
CA LYS A 50 -4.28 -1.08 15.69
C LYS A 50 -3.19 -1.76 16.53
N TRP A 51 -2.05 -1.09 16.68
CA TRP A 51 -0.97 -1.52 17.55
C TRP A 51 -1.40 -1.64 19.02
N ASP A 52 -2.37 -0.83 19.45
CA ASP A 52 -2.98 -0.83 20.79
C ASP A 52 -3.86 -2.06 21.06
N LYS A 53 -4.17 -2.86 20.03
CA LYS A 53 -5.00 -4.07 20.13
C LYS A 53 -4.19 -5.36 20.22
N LEU A 54 -2.86 -5.28 20.21
CA LEU A 54 -2.00 -6.43 20.40
C LEU A 54 -1.82 -6.71 21.89
N ASN A 55 -1.96 -7.98 22.28
CA ASN A 55 -1.62 -8.42 23.63
C ASN A 55 -0.09 -8.45 23.85
N ASP A 56 0.67 -8.72 22.79
CA ASP A 56 2.13 -8.73 22.78
C ASP A 56 2.66 -7.85 21.63
N PRO A 57 3.39 -6.75 21.93
CA PRO A 57 4.01 -5.90 20.92
C PRO A 57 4.98 -6.65 20.00
N GLN A 58 5.71 -7.66 20.48
CA GLN A 58 6.70 -8.40 19.68
C GLN A 58 6.06 -9.13 18.52
N GLU A 59 4.84 -9.64 18.70
CA GLU A 59 4.07 -10.27 17.64
C GLU A 59 3.73 -9.26 16.52
N GLY A 60 3.42 -8.01 16.87
CA GLY A 60 3.22 -6.95 15.90
C GLY A 60 4.48 -6.61 15.11
N GLU A 61 5.62 -6.54 15.80
CA GLU A 61 6.92 -6.29 15.17
C GLU A 61 7.32 -7.40 14.21
N LYS A 62 7.14 -8.66 14.63
CA LYS A 62 7.35 -9.82 13.78
C LYS A 62 6.50 -9.75 12.52
N ARG A 63 5.19 -9.50 12.64
CA ARG A 63 4.28 -9.38 11.50
C ARG A 63 4.65 -8.23 10.58
N GLU A 64 5.08 -7.10 11.13
CA GLU A 64 5.55 -5.97 10.32
C GLU A 64 6.80 -6.34 9.52
N SER A 65 7.74 -7.07 10.13
CA SER A 65 8.90 -7.63 9.43
C SER A 65 8.50 -8.64 8.36
N GLU A 66 7.53 -9.51 8.61
CA GLU A 66 7.01 -10.45 7.60
C GLU A 66 6.36 -9.73 6.41
N LEU A 67 5.71 -8.58 6.63
CA LEU A 67 5.19 -7.74 5.54
C LEU A 67 6.30 -7.14 4.68
N LYS A 68 7.40 -6.69 5.30
CA LYS A 68 8.55 -6.06 4.63
C LYS A 68 9.43 -7.07 3.90
N ASP A 69 9.85 -8.09 4.64
CA ASP A 69 10.98 -8.96 4.28
C ASP A 69 10.51 -10.36 3.90
N GLY A 70 9.30 -10.72 4.32
CA GLY A 70 8.73 -12.04 4.09
C GLY A 70 9.03 -13.01 5.23
N PHE A 71 8.75 -14.28 4.99
CA PHE A 71 8.94 -15.34 5.98
C PHE A 71 9.23 -16.68 5.30
N GLU A 72 9.88 -17.58 6.04
CA GLU A 72 10.07 -18.95 5.60
C GLU A 72 9.07 -19.87 6.28
N PHE A 73 8.43 -20.75 5.50
CA PHE A 73 7.57 -21.79 6.03
C PHE A 73 7.79 -23.10 5.29
N LYS A 74 8.13 -24.15 6.04
CA LYS A 74 8.40 -25.50 5.51
C LYS A 74 9.43 -25.49 4.35
N GLY A 75 10.53 -24.77 4.52
CA GLY A 75 11.60 -24.65 3.52
C GLY A 75 11.24 -23.80 2.29
N ARG A 76 10.09 -23.11 2.30
CA ARG A 76 9.69 -22.17 1.23
C ARG A 76 9.80 -20.75 1.75
N LYS A 77 10.65 -19.95 1.09
CA LYS A 77 10.73 -18.51 1.31
C LYS A 77 9.56 -17.82 0.61
N ASN A 78 8.79 -17.06 1.36
CA ASN A 78 7.76 -16.17 0.86
C ASN A 78 8.30 -14.75 0.97
N GLU A 79 8.30 -14.00 -0.13
CA GLU A 79 8.72 -12.61 -0.11
C GLU A 79 7.71 -11.74 0.65
N GLY A 80 8.21 -10.66 1.23
CA GLY A 80 7.37 -9.67 1.90
C GLY A 80 6.43 -9.02 0.91
N TYR A 81 5.15 -8.92 1.25
CA TYR A 81 4.15 -8.34 0.35
C TYR A 81 4.41 -6.86 0.01
N TRP A 82 5.20 -6.17 0.83
CA TRP A 82 5.54 -4.76 0.64
C TRP A 82 6.93 -4.55 0.03
N ILE A 83 7.75 -5.60 -0.12
CA ILE A 83 9.16 -5.49 -0.53
C ILE A 83 9.32 -4.74 -1.86
N SER A 84 8.44 -5.02 -2.83
CA SER A 84 8.47 -4.39 -4.15
C SER A 84 8.07 -2.91 -4.08
N MET A 85 7.17 -2.52 -3.19
CA MET A 85 6.74 -1.13 -3.02
C MET A 85 7.80 -0.31 -2.31
N LEU A 86 8.40 -0.90 -1.27
CA LEU A 86 9.49 -0.31 -0.50
C LEU A 86 10.72 -0.08 -1.39
N SER A 87 11.07 -1.05 -2.24
CA SER A 87 12.18 -0.88 -3.21
C SER A 87 11.90 0.17 -4.29
N LEU A 88 10.64 0.56 -4.49
CA LEU A 88 10.21 1.66 -5.38
C LEU A 88 10.00 2.99 -4.64
N GLY A 89 10.40 3.09 -3.36
CA GLY A 89 10.41 4.33 -2.60
C GLY A 89 9.19 4.57 -1.70
N ALA A 90 8.31 3.57 -1.53
CA ALA A 90 7.24 3.68 -0.54
C ALA A 90 7.82 3.78 0.89
N GLY A 91 7.23 4.64 1.70
CA GLY A 91 7.53 4.73 3.13
C GLY A 91 6.74 3.72 3.94
N ILE A 92 7.18 3.45 5.16
CA ILE A 92 6.40 2.70 6.17
C ILE A 92 6.30 3.49 7.48
N LYS A 93 5.12 3.51 8.09
CA LYS A 93 4.88 4.11 9.41
C LYS A 93 3.91 3.27 10.25
N ARG A 94 3.97 3.45 11.56
CA ARG A 94 3.01 2.88 12.52
C ARG A 94 2.03 3.97 12.96
N HIS A 95 0.74 3.68 12.89
CA HIS A 95 -0.32 4.52 13.47
C HIS A 95 -0.85 3.86 14.73
N ASN A 96 -0.72 4.54 15.86
CA ASN A 96 -1.10 4.02 17.19
C ASN A 96 -2.49 4.50 17.64
N GLY A 97 -3.33 4.99 16.71
CA GLY A 97 -4.69 5.45 16.99
C GLY A 97 -4.78 6.87 17.55
N THR A 98 -3.66 7.58 17.70
CA THR A 98 -3.65 8.97 18.21
C THR A 98 -3.54 10.00 17.09
N THR A 99 -4.04 11.22 17.35
CA THR A 99 -3.92 12.36 16.44
C THR A 99 -2.47 12.67 16.10
N GLU A 100 -1.56 12.59 17.07
CA GLU A 100 -0.14 12.92 16.88
C GLU A 100 0.52 11.95 15.89
N SER A 101 0.17 10.66 15.91
CA SER A 101 0.72 9.73 14.93
C SER A 101 0.13 9.94 13.54
N ALA A 102 -1.14 10.31 13.43
CA ALA A 102 -1.77 10.68 12.16
C ALA A 102 -1.09 11.92 11.57
N GLU A 103 -0.87 12.96 12.36
CA GLU A 103 -0.16 14.16 11.92
C GLU A 103 1.27 13.86 11.47
N ARG A 104 2.01 13.02 12.21
CA ARG A 104 3.35 12.59 11.79
C ARG A 104 3.34 11.89 10.43
N ILE A 105 2.34 11.05 10.17
CA ILE A 105 2.18 10.39 8.86
C ILE A 105 1.86 11.42 7.78
N LEU A 106 0.97 12.37 8.03
CA LEU A 106 0.60 13.39 7.05
C LEU A 106 1.76 14.33 6.70
N ARG A 107 2.62 14.65 7.67
CA ARG A 107 3.80 15.51 7.46
C ARG A 107 4.79 14.95 6.45
N GLU A 108 4.82 13.63 6.25
CA GLU A 108 5.68 12.98 5.25
C GLU A 108 5.31 13.33 3.81
N PHE A 109 4.14 13.94 3.56
CA PHE A 109 3.73 14.41 2.24
C PHE A 109 4.02 15.89 2.00
N ILE A 110 4.42 16.64 3.04
CA ILE A 110 4.73 18.06 2.90
C ILE A 110 5.98 18.21 2.02
N GLY A 111 5.87 19.03 0.97
CA GLY A 111 6.96 19.30 0.04
C GLY A 111 7.26 18.16 -0.95
N LYS A 112 6.46 17.09 -0.99
CA LYS A 112 6.56 16.10 -2.06
C LYS A 112 6.02 16.66 -3.37
N ASP A 113 6.72 16.39 -4.46
CA ASP A 113 6.18 16.65 -5.79
C ASP A 113 5.00 15.71 -6.06
N PRO A 114 3.89 16.23 -6.63
CA PRO A 114 2.80 15.38 -7.08
C PRO A 114 3.26 14.33 -8.09
N THR A 115 2.63 13.15 -8.06
CA THR A 115 2.91 12.06 -9.00
C THR A 115 1.63 11.64 -9.72
N ASP A 116 1.81 11.13 -10.94
CA ASP A 116 0.73 10.58 -11.74
C ASP A 116 0.53 9.10 -11.36
N LEU A 117 -0.69 8.75 -11.00
CA LEU A 117 -1.04 7.36 -10.74
C LEU A 117 -1.25 6.63 -12.06
N ALA A 118 -0.85 5.35 -12.12
CA ALA A 118 -1.09 4.54 -13.31
C ALA A 118 -2.56 4.51 -13.72
N ILE A 119 -3.48 4.40 -12.76
CA ILE A 119 -4.92 4.39 -13.07
C ILE A 119 -5.40 5.71 -13.70
N LEU A 120 -4.87 6.85 -13.26
CA LEU A 120 -5.26 8.16 -13.77
C LEU A 120 -4.74 8.33 -15.18
N ARG A 121 -3.49 7.95 -15.45
CA ARG A 121 -2.93 7.90 -16.81
C ARG A 121 -3.77 6.98 -17.71
N GLU A 122 -4.13 5.79 -17.24
CA GLU A 122 -4.91 4.83 -18.03
C GLU A 122 -6.30 5.35 -18.40
N ILE A 123 -6.99 6.03 -17.49
CA ILE A 123 -8.36 6.53 -17.72
C ILE A 123 -8.35 7.87 -18.48
N VAL A 124 -7.46 8.79 -18.10
CA VAL A 124 -7.45 10.17 -18.61
C VAL A 124 -6.69 10.23 -19.94
N ASP A 125 -5.46 9.73 -19.97
CA ASP A 125 -4.56 9.88 -21.12
C ASP A 125 -4.80 8.76 -22.14
N GLU A 126 -4.91 7.51 -21.67
CA GLU A 126 -5.10 6.33 -22.53
C GLU A 126 -6.58 6.05 -22.82
N ARG A 127 -7.52 6.82 -22.25
CA ARG A 127 -8.97 6.74 -22.49
C ARG A 127 -9.58 5.35 -22.25
N LYS A 128 -8.97 4.53 -21.37
CA LYS A 128 -9.49 3.21 -21.03
C LYS A 128 -10.72 3.33 -20.13
N GLU A 129 -11.69 2.44 -20.34
CA GLU A 129 -12.73 2.20 -19.34
C GLU A 129 -12.13 1.63 -18.06
N LEU A 130 -12.72 1.94 -16.90
CA LEU A 130 -12.24 1.50 -15.59
C LEU A 130 -11.96 -0.01 -15.54
N ASN A 131 -12.85 -0.82 -16.12
CA ASN A 131 -12.73 -2.28 -16.18
C ASN A 131 -11.54 -2.78 -17.02
N ASN A 132 -11.06 -1.96 -17.95
CA ASN A 132 -9.96 -2.28 -18.86
C ASN A 132 -8.60 -1.79 -18.34
N THR A 133 -8.57 -1.03 -17.23
CA THR A 133 -7.33 -0.63 -16.55
C THR A 133 -6.61 -1.83 -15.94
N ASN A 134 -5.32 -1.68 -15.64
CA ASN A 134 -4.56 -2.74 -14.97
C ASN A 134 -5.12 -3.10 -13.60
N ALA A 135 -5.60 -2.10 -12.85
CA ALA A 135 -6.25 -2.33 -11.56
C ALA A 135 -7.64 -2.96 -11.72
N GLY A 136 -8.45 -2.48 -12.67
CA GLY A 136 -9.80 -2.99 -12.91
C GLY A 136 -9.81 -4.46 -13.36
N ARG A 137 -8.86 -4.84 -14.23
CA ARG A 137 -8.70 -6.25 -14.64
C ARG A 137 -8.27 -7.16 -13.49
N GLU A 138 -7.57 -6.65 -12.48
CA GLU A 138 -7.21 -7.44 -11.30
C GLU A 138 -8.43 -7.75 -10.42
N ILE A 139 -9.40 -6.83 -10.36
CA ILE A 139 -10.68 -7.05 -9.67
C ILE A 139 -11.53 -8.09 -10.41
N ASN A 140 -11.60 -7.99 -11.74
CA ASN A 140 -12.49 -8.80 -12.58
C ASN A 140 -12.04 -10.25 -12.77
N LYS A 141 -10.84 -10.65 -12.31
CA LYS A 141 -10.39 -12.06 -12.35
C LYS A 141 -11.20 -13.00 -11.45
N ASP A 142 -12.06 -12.45 -10.59
CA ASP A 142 -12.86 -13.18 -9.60
C ASP A 142 -14.38 -13.09 -9.84
N LEU A 143 -14.82 -12.46 -10.93
CA LEU A 143 -16.21 -12.46 -11.39
C LEU A 143 -16.41 -13.52 -12.48
#